data_AF-A0A949CNJ9-F1
#
_entry.id   AF-A0A949CNJ9-F1
#
_cell.length_a   1.000
_cell.length_b   1.000
_cell.length_c   1.000
_cell.angle_alpha   90.00
_cell.angle_beta   90.00
_cell.angle_gamma   90.00
#
_symmetry.space_group_name_H-M   'P 1'
#
loop_
_entity.id
_entity.type
_entity.pdbx_description
1 polymer ?
#
loop_
_entity_poly.entity_id
_entity_poly.type
_entity_poly.pdbx_seq_one_letter_code
_entity_poly.pdbx_strand_id
1 'polypeptide(L)'
;NRGMRRTDKSQMDPLKTIAAFVIFAVLLGVAVVALRILFKIPLWLISSLSGWHALALRYPEMEEDSNATKHSFCTVRLKSIGYGSCVSVFLSPKHISLRMHWPFRDFHPGICIPRSQLRRGTKTTRWLMEFKIVGEDTSIWFTRGVARELSDLSND
;
A
#
# COMPACT_ATOMS: atom_id res chain seq x y z
N ASN A 1 -69.16 -0.30 -14.86
CA ASN A 1 -69.06 -0.78 -13.46
C ASN A 1 -67.83 -1.67 -13.27
N ARG A 2 -66.69 -1.08 -12.90
CA ARG A 2 -65.55 -1.84 -12.35
C ARG A 2 -65.52 -1.59 -10.84
N GLY A 3 -65.85 -2.63 -10.07
CA GLY A 3 -65.75 -2.60 -8.62
C GLY A 3 -64.30 -2.45 -8.18
N MET A 4 -63.97 -1.30 -7.60
CA MET A 4 -62.66 -0.98 -7.07
C MET A 4 -62.48 -1.76 -5.75
N ARG A 5 -61.77 -2.89 -5.78
CA ARG A 5 -61.37 -3.62 -4.56
C ARG A 5 -60.49 -2.70 -3.73
N ARG A 6 -61.00 -2.23 -2.59
CA ARG A 6 -60.18 -1.70 -1.50
C ARG A 6 -59.23 -2.81 -1.09
N THR A 7 -57.96 -2.68 -1.45
CA THR A 7 -56.90 -3.46 -0.83
C THR A 7 -56.82 -3.01 0.61
N ASP A 8 -57.19 -3.92 1.51
CA ASP A 8 -57.03 -3.74 2.94
C ASP A 8 -55.52 -3.54 3.19
N LYS A 9 -55.15 -2.32 3.61
CA LYS A 9 -53.77 -2.02 3.95
C LYS A 9 -53.51 -2.73 5.28
N SER A 10 -53.11 -3.99 5.19
CA SER A 10 -52.62 -4.79 6.31
C SER A 10 -51.65 -3.93 7.12
N GLN A 11 -52.11 -3.42 8.25
CA GLN A 11 -51.32 -2.63 9.18
C GLN A 11 -50.12 -3.48 9.58
N MET A 12 -48.92 -3.10 9.13
CA MET A 12 -47.71 -3.83 9.48
C MET A 12 -47.50 -3.73 10.99
N ASP A 13 -47.34 -4.88 11.62
CA ASP A 13 -47.02 -5.00 13.04
C ASP A 13 -45.69 -4.25 13.33
N PRO A 14 -45.70 -3.21 14.19
CA PRO A 14 -44.52 -2.42 14.49
C PRO A 14 -43.36 -3.28 15.03
N LEU A 15 -43.64 -4.41 15.69
CA LEU A 15 -42.61 -5.33 16.18
C LEU A 15 -41.84 -5.98 15.03
N LYS A 16 -42.52 -6.34 13.93
CA LYS A 16 -41.87 -6.92 12.74
C LYS A 16 -40.96 -5.91 12.06
N THR A 17 -41.38 -4.65 12.00
CA THR A 17 -40.58 -3.56 11.44
C THR A 17 -39.31 -3.31 12.26
N ILE A 18 -39.43 -3.26 13.59
CA ILE A 18 -38.28 -3.09 14.50
C ILE A 18 -37.31 -4.28 14.37
N ALA A 19 -37.83 -5.51 14.39
CA ALA A 19 -37.00 -6.70 14.25
C ALA A 19 -36.25 -6.73 12.91
N ALA A 20 -36.92 -6.40 11.80
CA ALA A 20 -36.29 -6.32 10.49
C ALA A 20 -35.16 -5.28 10.45
N PHE A 21 -35.37 -4.11 11.07
CA PHE A 21 -34.34 -3.08 11.17
C PHE A 21 -33.12 -3.53 11.98
N VAL A 22 -33.34 -4.20 13.12
CA VAL A 22 -32.25 -4.73 13.95
C VAL A 22 -31.46 -5.79 13.19
N ILE A 23 -32.14 -6.75 12.54
CA ILE A 23 -31.49 -7.79 11.74
C ILE A 23 -30.65 -7.14 10.62
N PHE A 24 -31.23 -6.19 9.90
CA PHE A 24 -30.53 -5.47 8.83
C PHE A 24 -29.27 -4.76 9.35
N ALA A 25 -29.38 -4.03 10.47
CA ALA A 25 -28.25 -3.34 11.08
C ALA A 25 -27.13 -4.31 11.51
N VAL A 26 -27.48 -5.47 12.08
CA VAL A 26 -26.51 -6.51 12.45
C VAL A 26 -25.81 -7.07 11.21
N LEU A 27 -26.58 -7.44 10.18
CA LEU A 27 -26.02 -7.97 8.93
C LEU A 27 -25.08 -6.96 8.25
N LEU A 28 -25.45 -5.67 8.25
CA LEU A 28 -24.61 -4.60 7.74
C LEU A 28 -23.30 -4.50 8.53
N GLY A 29 -23.36 -4.56 9.86
CA GLY A 29 -22.18 -4.57 10.72
C GLY A 29 -21.23 -5.73 10.42
N VAL A 30 -21.77 -6.95 10.29
CA VAL A 30 -21.02 -8.15 9.91
C VAL A 30 -20.38 -7.99 8.53
N ALA A 31 -21.13 -7.48 7.55
CA ALA A 31 -20.64 -7.26 6.20
C ALA A 31 -19.48 -6.25 6.17
N VAL A 32 -19.56 -5.16 6.93
CA VAL A 32 -18.47 -4.17 7.04
C VAL A 32 -17.21 -4.78 7.67
N VAL A 33 -17.37 -5.58 8.74
CA VAL A 33 -16.23 -6.27 9.37
C VAL A 33 -15.60 -7.29 8.43
N ALA A 34 -16.42 -8.10 7.75
CA ALA A 34 -15.95 -9.09 6.78
C ALA A 34 -15.21 -8.41 5.63
N LEU A 35 -15.74 -7.32 5.08
CA LEU A 35 -15.09 -6.55 4.02
C LEU A 35 -13.75 -5.96 4.49
N ARG A 36 -13.68 -5.45 5.72
CA ARG A 36 -12.43 -4.97 6.31
C ARG A 36 -11.41 -6.10 6.35
N ILE A 37 -11.74 -7.27 6.87
CA ILE A 37 -10.82 -8.42 6.97
C ILE A 37 -10.38 -8.89 5.57
N LEU A 38 -11.33 -9.06 4.66
CA LEU A 38 -11.07 -9.51 3.28
C LEU A 38 -10.18 -8.54 2.51
N PHE A 39 -10.24 -7.23 2.81
CA PHE A 39 -9.35 -6.25 2.21
C PHE A 39 -7.92 -6.32 2.78
N LYS A 40 -7.75 -6.67 4.07
CA LYS A 40 -6.43 -6.76 4.72
C LYS A 40 -5.60 -7.96 4.23
N ILE A 41 -6.24 -9.11 4.00
CA ILE A 41 -5.54 -10.36 3.68
C ILE A 41 -4.70 -10.23 2.38
N PRO A 42 -5.25 -9.75 1.24
CA PRO A 42 -4.47 -9.58 0.01
C PRO A 42 -3.33 -8.57 0.18
N LEU A 43 -3.55 -7.48 0.92
CA LEU A 43 -2.52 -6.46 1.14
C LEU A 43 -1.34 -7.01 1.95
N TRP A 44 -1.63 -7.76 3.01
CA TRP A 44 -0.60 -8.45 3.79
C TRP A 44 0.15 -9.50 2.95
N LEU A 45 -0.57 -10.26 2.12
CA LEU A 45 0.01 -11.27 1.26
C LEU A 45 0.93 -10.64 0.19
N ILE A 46 0.49 -9.56 -0.46
CA ILE A 46 1.29 -8.81 -1.43
C ILE A 46 2.56 -8.26 -0.78
N SER A 47 2.47 -7.68 0.41
CA SER A 47 3.62 -7.17 1.18
C SER A 47 4.62 -8.27 1.53
N SER A 48 4.13 -9.46 1.87
CA SER A 48 4.97 -10.61 2.22
C SER A 48 5.64 -11.21 0.98
N LEU A 49 4.89 -11.47 -0.09
CA LEU A 49 5.40 -12.10 -1.32
C LEU A 49 6.36 -11.20 -2.11
N SER A 50 6.16 -9.88 -2.06
CA SER A 50 7.07 -8.93 -2.71
C SER A 50 8.43 -8.85 -2.03
N GLY A 51 8.53 -9.31 -0.77
CA GLY A 51 9.69 -9.09 0.09
C GLY A 51 9.67 -7.74 0.81
N TRP A 52 8.61 -6.93 0.69
CA TRP A 52 8.50 -5.65 1.39
C TRP A 52 8.61 -5.84 2.90
N HIS A 53 7.86 -6.78 3.46
CA HIS A 53 7.89 -7.02 4.91
C HIS A 53 9.28 -7.46 5.40
N ALA A 54 9.95 -8.35 4.66
CA ALA A 54 11.31 -8.77 4.99
C ALA A 54 12.31 -7.59 4.95
N LEU A 55 12.21 -6.73 3.93
CA LEU A 55 13.02 -5.51 3.86
C LEU A 55 12.72 -4.55 5.00
N ALA A 56 11.46 -4.38 5.38
CA ALA A 56 11.08 -3.50 6.50
C ALA A 56 11.59 -4.03 7.85
N LEU A 57 11.65 -5.35 8.05
CA LEU A 57 12.25 -5.93 9.25
C LEU A 57 13.76 -5.72 9.30
N ARG A 58 14.45 -5.83 8.16
CA ARG A 58 15.90 -5.65 8.07
C ARG A 58 16.34 -4.19 8.10
N TYR A 59 15.53 -3.32 7.50
CA TYR A 59 15.79 -1.90 7.33
C TYR A 59 14.59 -1.11 7.86
N PRO A 60 14.34 -1.13 9.18
CA PRO A 60 13.17 -0.49 9.76
C PRO A 60 13.19 1.02 9.52
N GLU A 61 12.00 1.59 9.44
CA GLU A 61 11.82 3.03 9.33
C GLU A 61 12.54 3.77 10.46
N MET A 62 13.39 4.72 10.09
CA MET A 62 14.02 5.65 11.03
C MET A 62 13.29 6.98 11.02
N GLU A 63 13.59 7.84 11.99
CA GLU A 63 13.13 9.22 11.99
C GLU A 63 13.51 9.91 10.66
N GLU A 64 12.60 10.72 10.15
CA GLU A 64 12.77 11.36 8.85
C GLU A 64 13.91 12.37 8.91
N ASP A 65 14.89 12.23 8.02
CA ASP A 65 15.95 13.22 7.86
C ASP A 65 15.33 14.50 7.29
N SER A 66 15.44 15.60 8.05
CA SER A 66 14.86 16.90 7.68
C SER A 66 15.42 17.45 6.36
N ASN A 67 16.58 16.95 5.92
CA ASN A 67 17.22 17.36 4.67
C ASN A 67 16.93 16.41 3.50
N ALA A 68 16.08 15.39 3.68
CA ALA A 68 15.78 14.45 2.60
C ALA A 68 14.88 15.06 1.53
N THR A 69 15.24 14.86 0.25
CA THR A 69 14.36 15.20 -0.88
C THR A 69 13.19 14.22 -0.94
N LYS A 70 11.96 14.72 -0.90
CA LYS A 70 10.75 13.89 -0.97
C LYS A 70 10.18 13.81 -2.38
N HIS A 71 9.98 12.60 -2.87
CA HIS A 71 9.24 12.29 -4.09
C HIS A 71 7.97 11.50 -3.76
N SER A 72 6.80 12.11 -3.93
CA SER A 72 5.51 11.46 -3.65
C SER A 72 4.98 10.72 -4.88
N PHE A 73 4.11 9.72 -4.66
CA PHE A 73 3.46 8.95 -5.74
C PHE A 73 4.45 8.34 -6.75
N CYS A 74 5.59 7.86 -6.26
CA CYS A 74 6.57 7.13 -7.04
C CYS A 74 6.08 5.72 -7.39
N THR A 75 6.65 5.19 -8.47
CA THR A 75 6.55 3.77 -8.80
C THR A 75 7.82 3.07 -8.34
N VAL A 76 7.65 2.03 -7.51
CA VAL A 76 8.73 1.16 -7.06
C VAL A 76 8.42 -0.28 -7.44
N ARG A 77 9.41 -1.06 -7.88
CA ARG A 77 9.23 -2.51 -8.05
C ARG A 77 10.12 -3.27 -7.08
N LEU A 78 9.55 -4.24 -6.36
CA LEU A 78 10.27 -5.22 -5.58
C LEU A 78 10.00 -6.60 -6.17
N LYS A 79 11.06 -7.31 -6.56
CA LYS A 79 10.95 -8.59 -7.29
C LYS A 79 10.03 -8.43 -8.52
N SER A 80 8.97 -9.23 -8.62
CA SER A 80 7.98 -9.16 -9.70
C SER A 80 6.84 -8.17 -9.44
N ILE A 81 6.67 -7.70 -8.19
CA ILE A 81 5.52 -6.89 -7.75
C ILE A 81 5.84 -5.39 -7.90
N GLY A 82 4.97 -4.70 -8.63
CA GLY A 82 5.05 -3.25 -8.83
C GLY A 82 4.11 -2.49 -7.90
N TYR A 83 4.65 -1.47 -7.25
CA TYR A 83 3.97 -0.49 -6.41
C TYR A 83 3.90 0.83 -7.17
N GLY A 84 2.92 0.95 -8.05
CA GLY A 84 2.73 2.12 -8.91
C GLY A 84 1.98 3.25 -8.19
N SER A 85 2.53 4.46 -8.23
CA SER A 85 1.89 5.68 -7.73
C SER A 85 1.36 5.59 -6.28
N CYS A 86 1.99 4.76 -5.45
CA CYS A 86 1.56 4.55 -4.06
C CYS A 86 2.71 4.61 -3.05
N VAL A 87 3.93 4.92 -3.51
CA VAL A 87 5.13 5.02 -2.68
C VAL A 87 5.62 6.47 -2.62
N SER A 88 5.90 6.97 -1.43
CA SER A 88 6.77 8.13 -1.23
C SER A 88 8.22 7.65 -1.05
N VAL A 89 9.14 8.24 -1.79
CA VAL A 89 10.59 8.00 -1.68
C VAL A 89 11.23 9.25 -1.08
N PHE A 90 12.04 9.08 -0.05
CA PHE A 90 12.81 10.14 0.58
C PHE A 90 14.29 9.84 0.36
N LEU A 91 15.01 10.76 -0.28
CA LEU A 91 16.42 10.61 -0.61
C LEU A 91 17.25 11.49 0.32
N SER A 92 18.09 10.86 1.14
CA SER A 92 19.11 11.52 1.95
C SER A 92 20.51 11.11 1.44
N PRO A 93 21.57 11.89 1.71
CA PRO A 93 22.94 11.44 1.47
C PRO A 93 23.28 10.12 2.18
N LYS A 94 22.61 9.80 3.31
CA LYS A 94 22.91 8.60 4.12
C LYS A 94 22.02 7.40 3.82
N HIS A 95 20.77 7.61 3.46
CA HIS A 95 19.78 6.55 3.33
C HIS A 95 18.68 6.89 2.31
N ILE A 96 17.95 5.86 1.90
CA ILE A 96 16.69 5.99 1.16
C ILE A 96 15.57 5.47 2.04
N SER A 97 14.54 6.29 2.23
CA SER A 97 13.32 5.86 2.91
C SER A 97 12.18 5.63 1.91
N LEU A 98 11.44 4.55 2.08
CA LEU A 98 10.26 4.19 1.29
C LEU A 98 9.04 4.12 2.22
N ARG A 99 7.98 4.87 1.91
CA ARG A 99 6.72 4.86 2.67
C ARG A 99 5.54 4.68 1.75
N MET A 100 4.63 3.77 2.09
CA MET A 100 3.37 3.66 1.36
C MET A 100 2.38 4.75 1.77
N HIS A 101 1.59 5.21 0.80
CA HIS A 101 0.41 6.04 1.08
C HIS A 101 -0.73 5.20 1.68
N TRP A 102 -1.66 5.87 2.37
CA TRP A 102 -2.91 5.27 2.81
C TRP A 102 -3.72 4.80 1.58
N PRO A 103 -4.38 3.62 1.60
CA PRO A 103 -4.59 2.71 2.73
C PRO A 103 -3.54 1.60 2.89
N PHE A 104 -2.49 1.58 2.07
CA PHE A 104 -1.51 0.49 2.03
C PHE A 104 -0.50 0.51 3.18
N ARG A 105 -0.34 1.68 3.83
CA ARG A 105 0.61 1.94 4.92
C ARG A 105 0.56 0.89 6.04
N ASP A 106 -0.65 0.49 6.46
CA ASP A 106 -0.82 -0.44 7.58
C ASP A 106 -0.26 -1.85 7.30
N PHE A 107 -0.07 -2.19 6.03
CA PHE A 107 0.44 -3.51 5.59
C PHE A 107 1.86 -3.45 5.04
N HIS A 108 2.40 -2.23 4.87
CA HIS A 108 3.69 -1.96 4.27
C HIS A 108 4.44 -0.98 5.18
N PRO A 109 5.07 -1.48 6.25
CA PRO A 109 5.84 -0.64 7.16
C PRO A 109 6.90 0.14 6.39
N GLY A 110 7.27 1.33 6.86
CA GLY A 110 8.31 2.11 6.22
C GLY A 110 9.63 1.35 6.19
N ILE A 111 10.41 1.56 5.13
CA ILE A 111 11.72 0.96 4.93
C ILE A 111 12.74 2.08 4.89
N CYS A 112 13.86 1.97 5.61
CA CYS A 112 14.97 2.94 5.54
C CYS A 112 16.29 2.23 5.25
N ILE A 113 16.69 2.22 3.98
CA ILE A 113 17.85 1.47 3.48
C ILE A 113 19.08 2.38 3.50
N PRO A 114 20.17 2.02 4.20
CA PRO A 114 21.41 2.76 4.11
C PRO A 114 21.93 2.77 2.67
N ARG A 115 22.41 3.93 2.23
CA ARG A 115 22.90 4.10 0.86
C ARG A 115 24.06 3.17 0.53
N SER A 116 24.90 2.87 1.52
CA SER A 116 26.00 1.90 1.41
C SER A 116 25.54 0.47 1.07
N GLN A 117 24.27 0.14 1.29
CA GLN A 117 23.66 -1.15 0.93
C GLN A 117 23.07 -1.16 -0.47
N LEU A 118 23.07 -0.04 -1.21
CA LEU A 118 22.53 0.03 -2.56
C LEU A 118 23.66 0.03 -3.59
N ARG A 119 23.49 -0.80 -4.63
CA ARG A 119 24.38 -0.84 -5.79
C ARG A 119 23.55 -0.69 -7.05
N ARG A 120 24.02 0.12 -7.99
CA ARG A 120 23.35 0.26 -9.28
C ARG A 120 23.32 -1.09 -9.98
N GLY A 121 22.13 -1.52 -10.38
CA GLY A 121 21.93 -2.74 -11.15
C GLY A 121 22.36 -2.57 -12.60
N THR A 122 22.42 -3.68 -13.34
CA THR A 122 22.75 -3.67 -14.76
C THR A 122 21.53 -3.41 -15.63
N LYS A 123 20.32 -3.68 -15.12
CA LYS A 123 19.08 -3.54 -15.88
C LYS A 123 18.56 -2.12 -15.79
N THR A 124 18.36 -1.52 -16.95
CA THR A 124 17.66 -0.23 -17.09
C THR A 124 16.64 -0.38 -18.22
N THR A 125 15.40 0.01 -17.95
CA THR A 125 14.38 0.19 -18.98
C THR A 125 14.26 1.67 -19.33
N ARG A 126 13.41 2.03 -20.30
CA ARG A 126 13.15 3.44 -20.64
C ARG A 126 12.71 4.26 -19.42
N TRP A 127 12.01 3.65 -18.47
CA TRP A 127 11.31 4.33 -17.37
C TRP A 127 11.83 3.97 -15.97
N LEU A 128 12.45 2.80 -15.81
CA LEU A 128 12.89 2.29 -14.51
C LEU A 128 14.37 1.92 -14.53
N MET A 129 15.06 2.16 -13.42
CA MET A 129 16.43 1.70 -13.19
C MET A 129 16.47 0.77 -11.98
N GLU A 130 17.19 -0.34 -12.12
CA GLU A 130 17.40 -1.32 -11.07
C GLU A 130 18.50 -0.90 -10.10
N PHE A 131 18.28 -1.12 -8.81
CA PHE A 131 19.26 -1.06 -7.74
C PHE A 131 19.21 -2.37 -6.96
N LYS A 132 20.37 -3.03 -6.82
CA LYS A 132 20.53 -4.22 -6.00
C LYS A 132 20.82 -3.84 -4.56
N ILE A 133 20.23 -4.57 -3.62
CA ILE A 133 20.52 -4.42 -2.20
C ILE A 133 21.63 -5.43 -1.85
N VAL A 134 22.70 -4.96 -1.21
CA VAL A 134 23.84 -5.81 -0.85
C VAL A 134 23.41 -6.85 0.18
N GLY A 135 23.77 -8.11 -0.08
CA GLY A 135 23.43 -9.24 0.79
C GLY A 135 21.95 -9.63 0.77
N GLU A 136 21.23 -9.27 -0.29
CA GLU A 136 19.83 -9.65 -0.54
C GLU A 136 19.67 -10.12 -1.99
N ASP A 137 18.83 -11.14 -2.21
CA ASP A 137 18.41 -11.55 -3.57
C ASP A 137 17.26 -10.68 -4.10
N THR A 138 17.19 -9.43 -3.64
CA THR A 138 16.11 -8.49 -3.99
C THR A 138 16.71 -7.25 -4.65
N SER A 139 16.12 -6.88 -5.78
CA SER A 139 16.37 -5.59 -6.42
C SER A 139 15.16 -4.67 -6.30
N ILE A 140 15.45 -3.37 -6.15
CA ILE A 140 14.48 -2.28 -6.12
C ILE A 140 14.59 -1.51 -7.42
N TRP A 141 13.46 -1.24 -8.05
CA TRP A 141 13.42 -0.45 -9.27
C TRP A 141 12.78 0.88 -8.98
N PHE A 142 13.42 1.96 -9.41
CA PHE A 142 12.91 3.32 -9.25
C PHE A 142 12.58 3.94 -10.60
N THR A 143 11.65 4.89 -10.62
CA THR A 143 11.43 5.75 -11.78
C THR A 143 12.70 6.52 -12.13
N ARG A 144 12.89 6.81 -13.41
CA ARG A 144 14.12 7.42 -13.93
C ARG A 144 14.49 8.75 -13.26
N GLY A 145 13.51 9.55 -12.83
CA GLY A 145 13.75 10.80 -12.10
C GLY A 145 14.46 10.54 -10.78
N VAL A 146 13.84 9.72 -9.91
CA VAL A 146 14.41 9.30 -8.63
C VAL A 146 15.75 8.58 -8.82
N ALA A 147 15.86 7.71 -9.83
CA ALA A 147 17.07 6.96 -10.10
C ALA A 147 18.26 7.83 -10.53
N ARG A 148 18.02 8.94 -11.23
CA ARG A 148 19.07 9.89 -11.62
C ARG A 148 19.61 10.62 -10.40
N GLU A 149 18.73 11.21 -9.61
CA GLU A 149 19.13 11.90 -8.36
C GLU A 149 19.83 10.94 -7.40
N LEU A 150 19.34 9.69 -7.32
CA LEU A 150 20.02 8.65 -6.57
C LEU A 150 21.41 8.31 -7.15
N SER A 151 21.61 8.36 -8.46
CA SER A 151 22.94 8.14 -9.06
C SER A 151 23.87 9.32 -8.84
N ASP A 152 23.35 10.55 -8.90
CA ASP A 152 24.15 11.77 -8.76
C ASP A 152 24.75 11.86 -7.36
N LEU A 153 23.94 11.59 -6.33
CA LEU A 153 24.38 11.53 -4.93
C LEU A 153 25.39 10.38 -4.64
N SER A 154 25.70 9.49 -5.61
CA SER A 154 26.62 8.34 -5.41
C SER A 154 28.03 8.58 -5.94
N ASN A 155 28.24 9.71 -6.63
CA ASN A 155 29.54 10.11 -7.15
C ASN A 155 30.29 11.06 -6.18
N ASP A 156 29.66 11.40 -5.06
CA ASP A 156 30.22 12.18 -3.94
C ASP A 156 30.68 11.24 -2.82
#